data_AF-A0A9D2ATH6-F1
#
_entry.id   AF-A0A9D2ATH6-F1
#
_cell.length_a   1.000
_cell.length_b   1.000
_cell.length_c   1.000
_cell.angle_alpha   90.00
_cell.angle_beta   90.00
_cell.angle_gamma   90.00
#
_symmetry.space_group_name_H-M   'P 1'
#
loop_
_entity.id
_entity.type
_entity.pdbx_description
1 polymer ?
#
loop_
_entity_poly.entity_id
_entity_poly.type
_entity_poly.pdbx_seq_one_letter_code
_entity_poly.pdbx_strand_id
1 'polypeptide(L)'
;MVIRELYIKNFGKFKERHFYLNDGVQVISGENEFGKSTLHAFIRAMLFGLERGRGRAAARDAFTRYEPWDDPGSYAGVMRFTCGGRNFRLERSFARAAQRASLVCEDDGEELSLEHGDLDMLLGGMSAVLFDSTVSVGQLQARPGQELYEALENRAANYFDTGSGEIDLAAAFRLLKERQRSVEREVREQEAAREKEQEKVRLECRYLEQDMRALQDEYEEKRGQLEKLGNPEETEAARDEGQQTGTAGRKESVSGPGNLIRMGAVGVLAGAVGFLWSLFLENAVHTLPSAPFAGVSAVVTAVGILLLAAGTAAAVKARRSGAGAEDVRPGEKAGLRGVEGNGKSRAEGSDKNQAEARRIQGEMDHIRSAWKEKEIRCANLREQCEECGDSDTLRILRRRQQALALAAETLEKTAAEMGDQTAGILNRRASEIFAAFTDGAYQSLRMDGERHLSVWDGVRNIPAERLSRGTVEQIYLAVRLAAADILLEEPVPLILDDVFAFYDDKRLESALKWLSSQRKQVIIFTCHKREEEIAKRVVYS
;
A
#
# COMPACT_ATOMS: atom_id res chain seq x y z
N MET A 1 -28.16 20.99 23.92
CA MET A 1 -27.85 22.42 23.72
C MET A 1 -29.04 23.19 23.11
N VAL A 2 -29.38 24.36 23.67
CA VAL A 2 -30.36 25.33 23.14
C VAL A 2 -29.76 26.73 23.20
N ILE A 3 -29.63 27.43 22.07
CA ILE A 3 -29.14 28.81 22.02
C ILE A 3 -30.24 29.75 22.50
N ARG A 4 -29.92 30.69 23.40
CA ARG A 4 -30.86 31.66 23.98
C ARG A 4 -30.63 33.09 23.47
N GLU A 5 -29.37 33.48 23.34
CA GLU A 5 -29.00 34.85 22.93
C GLU A 5 -27.78 34.84 22.01
N LEU A 6 -27.81 35.71 21.01
CA LEU A 6 -26.67 36.06 20.17
C LEU A 6 -26.49 37.58 20.22
N TYR A 7 -25.44 38.04 20.88
CA TYR A 7 -25.01 39.43 20.88
C TYR A 7 -23.82 39.59 19.93
N ILE A 8 -24.06 40.26 18.81
CA ILE A 8 -23.04 40.58 17.81
C ILE A 8 -22.52 41.98 18.09
N LYS A 9 -21.30 42.05 18.62
CA LYS A 9 -20.59 43.32 18.81
C LYS A 9 -20.21 43.91 17.45
N ASN A 10 -19.52 43.14 16.61
CA ASN A 10 -19.27 43.47 15.21
C ASN A 10 -18.97 42.18 14.41
N PHE A 11 -19.78 41.86 13.39
CA PHE A 11 -19.60 40.70 12.50
C PHE A 11 -20.30 40.94 11.16
N GLY A 12 -19.54 40.99 10.07
CA GLY A 12 -20.04 41.31 8.74
C GLY A 12 -20.71 42.69 8.68
N LYS A 13 -22.04 42.71 8.67
CA LYS A 13 -22.85 43.94 8.66
C LYS A 13 -23.61 44.21 9.96
N PHE A 14 -23.54 43.29 10.93
CA PHE A 14 -24.17 43.49 12.22
C PHE A 14 -23.17 44.11 13.19
N LYS A 15 -23.57 45.23 13.81
CA LYS A 15 -22.81 45.95 14.82
C LYS A 15 -23.74 46.32 15.96
N GLU A 16 -23.35 45.99 17.19
CA GLU A 16 -24.12 46.23 18.42
C GLU A 16 -25.58 45.71 18.33
N ARG A 17 -25.76 44.42 17.98
CA ARG A 17 -27.08 43.80 17.80
C ARG A 17 -27.27 42.58 18.72
N HIS A 18 -28.42 42.53 19.39
CA HIS A 18 -28.89 41.36 20.12
C HIS A 18 -29.98 40.63 19.33
N PHE A 19 -29.91 39.31 19.31
CA PHE A 19 -30.95 38.41 18.81
C PHE A 19 -31.31 37.40 19.90
N TYR A 20 -32.60 37.21 20.15
CA TYR A 20 -33.10 36.26 21.14
C TYR A 20 -33.72 35.05 20.42
N LEU A 21 -33.37 33.86 20.90
CA LEU A 21 -33.74 32.59 20.30
C LEU A 21 -34.56 31.75 21.29
N ASN A 22 -35.68 31.25 20.80
CA ASN A 22 -36.64 30.46 21.57
C ASN A 22 -36.33 28.97 21.45
N ASP A 23 -36.83 28.18 22.40
CA ASP A 23 -36.85 26.72 22.27
C ASP A 23 -37.88 26.28 21.22
N GLY A 24 -37.74 25.05 20.71
CA GLY A 24 -38.55 24.53 19.61
C GLY A 24 -38.23 25.18 18.26
N VAL A 25 -39.21 25.26 17.37
CA VAL A 25 -39.04 25.77 16.00
C VAL A 25 -39.29 27.28 15.96
N GLN A 26 -38.31 28.06 15.50
CA GLN A 26 -38.41 29.50 15.30
C GLN A 26 -38.09 29.87 13.84
N VAL A 27 -39.03 30.57 13.20
CA VAL A 27 -38.83 31.15 11.85
C VAL A 27 -38.37 32.61 11.96
N ILE A 28 -37.26 32.93 11.32
CA ILE A 28 -36.68 34.27 11.19
C ILE A 28 -36.78 34.67 9.72
N SER A 29 -37.87 35.36 9.39
CA SER A 29 -38.13 35.93 8.08
C SER A 29 -37.42 37.28 7.92
N GLY A 30 -37.08 37.64 6.69
CA GLY A 30 -36.53 38.95 6.36
C GLY A 30 -36.14 39.00 4.89
N GLU A 31 -36.12 40.21 4.32
CA GLU A 31 -35.76 40.40 2.91
C GLU A 31 -34.35 39.89 2.60
N ASN A 32 -34.02 39.79 1.31
CA ASN A 32 -32.63 39.62 0.91
C ASN A 32 -31.82 40.78 1.47
N GLU A 33 -30.56 40.51 1.83
CA GLU A 33 -29.70 41.47 2.53
C GLU A 33 -30.14 41.84 3.97
N PHE A 34 -31.17 41.22 4.57
CA PHE A 34 -31.45 41.40 6.01
C PHE A 34 -30.33 40.87 6.92
N GLY A 35 -29.68 39.75 6.55
CA GLY A 35 -28.51 39.21 7.26
C GLY A 35 -28.63 37.81 7.84
N LYS A 36 -29.66 37.06 7.45
CA LYS A 36 -29.83 35.61 7.69
C LYS A 36 -28.52 34.81 7.59
N SER A 37 -27.90 34.77 6.41
CA SER A 37 -26.64 34.04 6.21
C SER A 37 -25.44 34.64 6.97
N THR A 38 -25.50 35.90 7.40
CA THR A 38 -24.51 36.51 8.31
C THR A 38 -24.71 36.00 9.74
N LEU A 39 -25.95 35.86 10.20
CA LEU A 39 -26.31 35.34 11.51
C LEU A 39 -26.07 33.82 11.61
N HIS A 40 -26.38 33.08 10.53
CA HIS A 40 -26.03 31.66 10.38
C HIS A 40 -24.50 31.44 10.45
N ALA A 41 -23.73 32.22 9.70
CA ALA A 41 -22.27 32.18 9.77
C ALA A 41 -21.73 32.61 11.15
N PHE A 42 -22.37 33.56 11.83
CA PHE A 42 -22.02 33.95 13.20
C PHE A 42 -22.22 32.80 14.20
N ILE A 43 -23.33 32.06 14.14
CA ILE A 43 -23.56 30.90 15.03
C ILE A 43 -22.44 29.87 14.84
N ARG A 44 -22.12 29.53 13.59
CA ARG A 44 -21.01 28.62 13.27
C ARG A 44 -19.66 29.14 13.79
N ALA A 45 -19.37 30.43 13.58
CA ALA A 45 -18.14 31.07 14.03
C ALA A 45 -18.01 31.11 15.56
N MET A 46 -19.12 31.26 16.27
CA MET A 46 -19.15 31.19 17.73
C MET A 46 -18.88 29.78 18.24
N LEU A 47 -19.46 28.74 17.62
CA LEU A 47 -19.21 27.36 18.05
C LEU A 47 -17.78 26.92 17.74
N PHE A 48 -17.35 26.99 16.47
CA PHE A 48 -16.11 26.36 16.01
C PHE A 48 -14.94 27.32 15.76
N GLY A 49 -15.15 28.63 15.92
CA GLY A 49 -14.17 29.64 15.54
C GLY A 49 -14.15 29.93 14.04
N LEU A 50 -13.11 30.66 13.61
CA LEU A 50 -12.88 31.03 12.21
C LEU A 50 -11.44 30.72 11.80
N GLU A 51 -11.29 29.71 10.94
CA GLU A 51 -10.00 29.40 10.32
C GLU A 51 -9.64 30.41 9.23
N ARG A 52 -8.33 30.67 9.09
CA ARG A 52 -7.79 31.57 8.06
C ARG A 52 -7.18 30.77 6.91
N GLY A 53 -7.62 31.07 5.70
CA GLY A 53 -7.00 30.56 4.48
C GLY A 53 -5.57 31.09 4.32
N ARG A 54 -4.69 30.29 3.70
CA ARG A 54 -3.34 30.74 3.31
C ARG A 54 -3.30 31.11 1.82
N GLY A 55 -2.49 32.12 1.47
CA GLY A 55 -2.31 32.56 0.08
C GLY A 55 -3.61 33.01 -0.59
N ARG A 56 -3.85 32.58 -1.84
CA ARG A 56 -5.04 32.97 -2.62
C ARG A 56 -6.38 32.53 -2.00
N ALA A 57 -6.37 31.55 -1.09
CA ALA A 57 -7.58 31.12 -0.37
C ALA A 57 -8.04 32.13 0.70
N ALA A 58 -7.12 32.93 1.26
CA ALA A 58 -7.43 33.93 2.29
C ALA A 58 -8.49 34.94 1.84
N ALA A 59 -8.41 35.40 0.58
CA ALA A 59 -9.36 36.38 0.03
C ALA A 59 -10.80 35.87 -0.13
N ARG A 60 -11.07 34.59 0.12
CA ARG A 60 -12.41 33.97 0.04
C ARG A 60 -12.86 33.33 1.36
N ASP A 61 -12.00 33.31 2.38
CA ASP A 61 -12.29 32.68 3.66
C ASP A 61 -13.41 33.40 4.43
N ALA A 62 -14.03 32.68 5.36
CA ALA A 62 -15.12 33.24 6.16
C ALA A 62 -14.63 34.38 7.05
N PHE A 63 -13.38 34.28 7.53
CA PHE A 63 -12.73 35.31 8.35
C PHE A 63 -12.75 36.68 7.68
N THR A 64 -12.17 36.77 6.48
CA THR A 64 -12.00 38.02 5.72
C THR A 64 -13.33 38.52 5.16
N ARG A 65 -14.28 37.62 4.87
CA ARG A 65 -15.63 37.97 4.40
C ARG A 65 -16.46 38.72 5.43
N TYR A 66 -16.34 38.36 6.71
CA TYR A 66 -17.12 38.95 7.80
C TYR A 66 -16.28 39.88 8.70
N GLU A 67 -15.02 40.15 8.35
CA GLU A 67 -14.18 41.12 9.04
C GLU A 67 -14.75 42.54 8.85
N PRO A 68 -15.00 43.31 9.92
CA PRO A 68 -15.50 44.67 9.80
C PRO A 68 -14.46 45.63 9.21
N TRP A 69 -14.86 46.38 8.18
CA TRP A 69 -13.99 47.32 7.48
C TRP A 69 -13.60 48.55 8.31
N ASP A 70 -14.56 49.10 9.08
CA ASP A 70 -14.38 50.36 9.82
C ASP A 70 -13.60 50.21 11.13
N ASP A 71 -13.73 49.05 11.78
CA ASP A 71 -13.09 48.75 13.07
C ASP A 71 -12.85 47.23 13.21
N PRO A 72 -11.68 46.75 12.74
CA PRO A 72 -11.27 45.35 12.91
C PRO A 72 -11.03 44.94 14.37
N GLY A 73 -10.93 45.90 15.31
CA GLY A 73 -10.72 45.64 16.73
C GLY A 73 -11.96 45.18 17.48
N SER A 74 -13.16 45.55 16.99
CA SER A 74 -14.44 45.11 17.58
C SER A 74 -14.99 43.81 17.00
N TYR A 75 -14.25 43.11 16.12
CA TYR A 75 -14.65 41.83 15.52
C TYR A 75 -14.82 40.75 16.59
N ALA A 76 -16.04 40.59 17.10
CA ALA A 76 -16.34 39.82 18.30
C ALA A 76 -17.86 39.61 18.48
N GLY A 77 -18.21 38.69 19.37
CA GLY A 77 -19.57 38.53 19.87
C GLY A 77 -19.68 37.58 21.05
N VAL A 78 -20.89 37.47 21.58
CA VAL A 78 -21.26 36.63 22.72
C VAL A 78 -22.45 35.76 22.32
N MET A 79 -22.41 34.49 22.70
CA MET A 79 -23.49 33.52 22.56
C MET A 79 -23.84 33.01 23.96
N ARG A 80 -25.13 33.02 24.31
CA ARG A 80 -25.63 32.30 25.49
C ARG A 80 -26.41 31.07 25.06
N PHE A 81 -26.14 29.94 25.70
CA PHE A 81 -26.84 28.68 25.43
C PHE A 81 -27.02 27.86 26.71
N THR A 82 -28.06 27.03 26.74
CA THR A 82 -28.31 26.05 27.80
C THR A 82 -27.85 24.66 27.33
N CYS A 83 -27.03 23.95 28.08
CA CYS A 83 -26.64 22.55 27.81
C CYS A 83 -26.62 21.72 29.11
N GLY A 84 -27.04 20.47 29.08
CA GLY A 84 -27.11 19.62 30.30
C GLY A 84 -27.97 20.19 31.44
N GLY A 85 -28.89 21.13 31.16
CA GLY A 85 -29.65 21.87 32.18
C GLY A 85 -28.93 23.08 32.81
N ARG A 86 -27.67 23.33 32.43
CA ARG A 86 -26.87 24.50 32.84
C ARG A 86 -26.78 25.58 31.77
N ASN A 87 -26.50 26.81 32.17
CA ASN A 87 -26.37 27.98 31.32
C ASN A 87 -24.90 28.36 31.09
N PHE A 88 -24.55 28.62 29.84
CA PHE A 88 -23.19 28.96 29.41
C PHE A 88 -23.18 30.25 28.60
N ARG A 89 -22.15 31.06 28.85
CA ARG A 89 -21.79 32.23 28.05
C ARG A 89 -20.47 31.97 27.35
N LEU A 90 -20.52 31.92 26.02
CA LEU A 90 -19.36 31.84 25.15
C LEU A 90 -19.09 33.19 24.52
N GLU A 91 -17.96 33.79 24.84
CA GLU A 91 -17.49 35.07 24.28
C GLU A 91 -16.30 34.78 23.35
N ARG A 92 -16.35 35.28 22.11
CA ARG A 92 -15.24 35.16 21.15
C ARG A 92 -14.87 36.53 20.58
N SER A 93 -13.58 36.82 20.55
CA SER A 93 -12.99 37.84 19.68
C SER A 93 -12.27 37.18 18.52
N PHE A 94 -12.60 37.63 17.33
CA PHE A 94 -12.00 37.23 16.06
C PHE A 94 -10.95 38.28 15.58
N ALA A 95 -10.72 39.35 16.35
CA ALA A 95 -9.81 40.43 15.97
C ALA A 95 -8.38 39.91 15.72
N ARG A 96 -7.76 40.33 14.59
CA ARG A 96 -6.47 39.80 14.11
C ARG A 96 -5.32 39.85 15.14
N ALA A 97 -5.33 40.85 16.02
CA ALA A 97 -4.28 41.07 17.01
C ALA A 97 -4.56 40.42 18.38
N ALA A 98 -5.78 39.93 18.62
CA ALA A 98 -6.23 39.49 19.94
C ALA A 98 -7.34 38.44 19.85
N GLN A 99 -7.13 37.39 19.04
CA GLN A 99 -8.04 36.24 19.05
C GLN A 99 -8.07 35.62 20.45
N ARG A 100 -9.27 35.59 21.04
CA ARG A 100 -9.53 35.05 22.37
C ARG A 100 -10.92 34.45 22.38
N ALA A 101 -11.09 33.42 23.18
CA ALA A 101 -12.39 32.87 23.48
C ALA A 101 -12.44 32.53 24.97
N SER A 102 -13.57 32.77 25.61
CA SER A 102 -13.83 32.48 27.02
C SER A 102 -15.21 31.82 27.11
N LEU A 103 -15.29 30.73 27.86
CA LEU A 103 -16.51 29.96 28.09
C LEU A 103 -16.75 29.91 29.58
N VAL A 104 -17.84 30.51 30.05
CA VAL A 104 -18.17 30.59 31.47
C VAL A 104 -19.54 29.96 31.70
N CYS A 105 -19.64 29.08 32.69
CA CYS A 105 -20.93 28.61 33.20
C CYS A 105 -21.54 29.73 34.06
N GLU A 106 -22.69 30.26 33.66
CA GLU A 106 -23.34 31.39 34.37
C GLU A 106 -24.03 30.95 35.69
N ASP A 107 -24.16 29.64 35.95
CA ASP A 107 -24.83 29.11 37.15
C ASP A 107 -23.90 28.96 38.37
N ASP A 108 -22.62 28.62 38.16
CA ASP A 108 -21.60 28.45 39.21
C ASP A 108 -20.38 29.39 39.06
N GLY A 109 -20.24 30.06 37.90
CA GLY A 109 -19.16 31.00 37.63
C GLY A 109 -17.85 30.35 37.18
N GLU A 110 -17.83 29.05 36.89
CA GLU A 110 -16.64 28.33 36.43
C GLU A 110 -16.27 28.74 34.99
N GLU A 111 -15.00 29.09 34.75
CA GLU A 111 -14.46 29.32 33.42
C GLU A 111 -13.85 28.02 32.86
N LEU A 112 -14.44 27.50 31.79
CA LEU A 112 -14.06 26.27 31.12
C LEU A 112 -12.97 26.52 30.07
N SER A 113 -12.04 25.58 29.95
CA SER A 113 -10.89 25.70 29.08
C SER A 113 -11.17 25.19 27.66
N LEU A 114 -11.31 26.15 26.76
CA LEU A 114 -11.44 25.88 25.32
C LEU A 114 -10.19 25.24 24.72
N GLU A 115 -9.01 25.38 25.34
CA GLU A 115 -7.77 24.74 24.91
C GLU A 115 -7.72 23.24 25.25
N HIS A 116 -8.50 22.81 26.25
CA HIS A 116 -8.59 21.39 26.67
C HIS A 116 -9.82 20.67 26.08
N GLY A 117 -10.61 21.34 25.24
CA GLY A 117 -11.74 20.74 24.53
C GLY A 117 -13.08 20.76 25.27
N ASP A 118 -13.23 21.54 26.34
CA ASP A 118 -14.46 21.55 27.15
C ASP A 118 -15.71 21.93 26.33
N LEU A 119 -15.57 22.82 25.34
CA LEU A 119 -16.66 23.14 24.40
C LEU A 119 -16.97 21.97 23.47
N ASP A 120 -15.97 21.23 23.03
CA ASP A 120 -16.16 20.06 22.17
C ASP A 120 -16.90 18.95 22.95
N MET A 121 -16.63 18.81 24.26
CA MET A 121 -17.42 17.95 25.15
C MET A 121 -18.88 18.43 25.27
N LEU A 122 -19.13 19.73 25.47
CA LEU A 122 -20.50 20.29 25.49
C LEU A 122 -21.25 20.15 24.15
N LEU A 123 -20.53 19.94 23.05
CA LEU A 123 -21.05 19.68 21.71
C LEU A 123 -21.07 18.18 21.36
N GLY A 124 -20.73 17.28 22.30
CA GLY A 124 -20.73 15.83 22.09
C GLY A 124 -19.71 15.34 21.05
N GLY A 125 -18.52 15.95 21.01
CA GLY A 125 -17.45 15.62 20.05
C GLY A 125 -17.70 16.09 18.61
N MET A 126 -18.69 16.97 18.39
CA MET A 126 -19.04 17.47 17.07
C MET A 126 -17.93 18.32 16.44
N SER A 127 -17.50 17.95 15.23
CA SER A 127 -16.64 18.80 14.40
C SER A 127 -17.43 19.81 13.56
N ALA A 128 -16.78 20.91 13.16
CA ALA A 128 -17.38 21.92 12.27
C ALA A 128 -17.85 21.33 10.92
N VAL A 129 -17.15 20.31 10.42
CA VAL A 129 -17.48 19.59 9.18
C VAL A 129 -18.74 18.75 9.36
N LEU A 130 -18.88 18.08 10.51
CA LEU A 130 -20.08 17.33 10.86
C LEU A 130 -21.30 18.26 11.02
N PHE A 131 -21.12 19.40 11.69
CA PHE A 131 -22.16 20.41 11.86
C PHE A 131 -22.75 20.87 10.51
N ASP A 132 -21.89 21.25 9.55
CA ASP A 132 -22.31 21.62 8.18
C ASP A 132 -22.96 20.47 7.40
N SER A 133 -22.50 19.25 7.63
CA SER A 133 -22.95 18.08 6.88
C SER A 133 -24.27 17.50 7.39
N THR A 134 -24.61 17.78 8.65
CA THR A 134 -25.83 17.32 9.34
C THR A 134 -26.81 18.47 9.59
N VAL A 135 -26.58 19.24 10.65
CA VAL A 135 -27.55 20.12 11.31
C VAL A 135 -27.55 21.56 10.82
N SER A 136 -26.55 21.98 10.06
CA SER A 136 -26.44 23.32 9.49
C SER A 136 -26.58 23.26 7.97
N VAL A 137 -27.82 23.43 7.48
CA VAL A 137 -28.14 23.33 6.06
C VAL A 137 -28.19 24.72 5.43
N GLY A 138 -27.19 25.04 4.61
CA GLY A 138 -27.11 26.30 3.88
C GLY A 138 -28.00 26.36 2.64
N GLN A 139 -28.19 27.58 2.12
CA GLN A 139 -28.99 27.84 0.92
C GLN A 139 -28.50 27.01 -0.29
N LEU A 140 -29.41 26.26 -0.91
CA LEU A 140 -29.14 25.30 -2.01
C LEU A 140 -28.15 24.18 -1.67
N GLN A 141 -27.86 23.93 -0.39
CA GLN A 141 -26.91 22.90 0.07
C GLN A 141 -27.60 21.71 0.77
N ALA A 142 -28.87 21.39 0.43
CA ALA A 142 -29.55 20.25 1.05
C ALA A 142 -28.80 18.93 0.81
N ARG A 143 -28.21 18.72 -0.38
CA ARG A 143 -27.41 17.52 -0.68
C ARG A 143 -26.31 17.32 0.38
N PRO A 144 -26.19 16.13 1.00
CA PRO A 144 -25.08 15.83 1.88
C PRO A 144 -23.73 15.84 1.14
N GLY A 145 -22.69 16.31 1.82
CA GLY A 145 -21.30 16.15 1.39
C GLY A 145 -20.82 14.70 1.50
N GLN A 146 -19.63 14.41 1.00
CA GLN A 146 -19.00 13.09 1.17
C GLN A 146 -18.66 12.84 2.65
N GLU A 147 -18.31 13.91 3.36
CA GLU A 147 -17.91 13.96 4.75
C GLU A 147 -18.98 13.41 5.70
N LEU A 148 -20.27 13.49 5.33
CA LEU A 148 -21.35 12.87 6.10
C LEU A 148 -21.24 11.34 6.11
N TYR A 149 -20.98 10.75 4.94
CA TYR A 149 -20.95 9.31 4.77
C TYR A 149 -19.69 8.71 5.41
N GLU A 150 -18.54 9.38 5.23
CA GLU A 150 -17.29 9.02 5.92
C GLU A 150 -17.47 9.04 7.46
N ALA A 151 -18.19 10.03 7.99
CA ALA A 151 -18.48 10.07 9.42
C ALA A 151 -19.47 8.97 9.89
N LEU A 152 -20.42 8.57 9.05
CA LEU A 152 -21.32 7.44 9.34
C LEU A 152 -20.58 6.11 9.32
N GLU A 153 -19.65 5.90 8.37
CA GLU A 153 -18.76 4.74 8.33
C GLU A 153 -17.84 4.70 9.57
N ASN A 154 -17.25 5.84 9.94
CA ASN A 154 -16.44 5.97 11.15
C ASN A 154 -17.27 5.83 12.45
N ARG A 155 -18.57 6.19 12.46
CA ARG A 155 -19.42 5.94 13.63
C ARG A 155 -19.85 4.48 13.72
N ALA A 156 -20.18 3.85 12.59
CA ALA A 156 -20.47 2.42 12.49
C ALA A 156 -19.35 1.60 13.11
N ALA A 157 -18.11 1.92 12.73
CA ALA A 157 -16.86 1.38 13.24
C ALA A 157 -16.67 1.51 14.78
N ASN A 158 -17.21 2.56 15.40
CA ASN A 158 -16.86 2.96 16.76
C ASN A 158 -17.93 2.60 17.80
N TYR A 159 -19.17 2.32 17.38
CA TYR A 159 -20.32 2.34 18.31
C TYR A 159 -20.49 1.09 19.20
N PHE A 160 -19.87 -0.04 18.86
CA PHE A 160 -20.34 -1.34 19.36
C PHE A 160 -19.54 -2.02 20.50
N ASP A 161 -18.47 -1.43 21.04
CA ASP A 161 -17.67 -2.11 22.09
C ASP A 161 -17.78 -1.52 23.51
N THR A 162 -17.71 -0.19 23.71
CA THR A 162 -17.48 0.35 25.08
C THR A 162 -18.22 1.62 25.49
N GLY A 163 -18.87 2.36 24.57
CA GLY A 163 -19.35 3.72 24.87
C GLY A 163 -18.22 4.74 25.13
N SER A 164 -16.96 4.37 24.88
CA SER A 164 -15.82 5.30 24.82
C SER A 164 -15.43 5.49 23.35
N GLY A 165 -15.64 6.69 22.80
CA GLY A 165 -15.48 7.00 21.38
C GLY A 165 -14.05 7.05 20.83
N GLU A 166 -13.13 6.18 21.29
CA GLU A 166 -11.67 6.31 21.09
C GLU A 166 -11.04 5.31 20.10
N ILE A 167 -11.82 4.50 19.38
CA ILE A 167 -11.28 3.58 18.37
C ILE A 167 -11.25 4.28 17.01
N ASP A 168 -10.07 4.54 16.43
CA ASP A 168 -9.92 4.97 15.03
C ASP A 168 -9.56 3.75 14.16
N LEU A 169 -10.55 3.16 13.46
CA LEU A 169 -10.29 2.05 12.54
C LEU A 169 -9.34 2.43 11.40
N ALA A 170 -9.37 3.66 10.89
CA ALA A 170 -8.45 4.10 9.84
C ALA A 170 -7.00 4.19 10.36
N ALA A 171 -6.77 4.57 11.62
CA ALA A 171 -5.48 4.41 12.28
C ALA A 171 -5.11 2.94 12.50
N ALA A 172 -6.05 2.11 12.96
CA ALA A 172 -5.81 0.67 13.18
C ALA A 172 -5.38 -0.04 11.90
N PHE A 173 -6.09 0.17 10.78
CA PHE A 173 -5.71 -0.37 9.47
C PHE A 173 -4.37 0.17 8.96
N ARG A 174 -4.06 1.46 9.16
CA ARG A 174 -2.74 2.02 8.83
C ARG A 174 -1.62 1.33 9.61
N LEU A 175 -1.78 1.19 10.93
CA LEU A 175 -0.81 0.54 11.81
C LEU A 175 -0.62 -0.94 11.47
N LEU A 176 -1.70 -1.68 11.22
CA LEU A 176 -1.64 -3.09 10.78
C LEU A 176 -0.91 -3.24 9.45
N LYS A 177 -1.23 -2.39 8.47
CA LYS A 177 -0.60 -2.41 7.14
C LYS A 177 0.88 -2.04 7.18
N GLU A 178 1.28 -1.14 8.07
CA GLU A 178 2.68 -0.82 8.34
C GLU A 178 3.41 -2.01 8.99
N ARG A 179 2.83 -2.62 10.03
CA ARG A 179 3.38 -3.82 10.70
C ARG A 179 3.46 -5.04 9.77
N GLN A 180 2.48 -5.23 8.90
CA GLN A 180 2.47 -6.29 7.90
C GLN A 180 3.64 -6.11 6.91
N ARG A 181 3.84 -4.88 6.41
CA ARG A 181 4.97 -4.53 5.53
C ARG A 181 6.33 -4.66 6.21
N SER A 182 6.45 -4.35 7.50
CA SER A 182 7.73 -4.53 8.22
C SER A 182 8.06 -6.01 8.38
N VAL A 183 7.11 -6.82 8.83
CA VAL A 183 7.29 -8.28 8.97
C VAL A 183 7.51 -8.96 7.62
N GLU A 184 6.84 -8.55 6.55
CA GLU A 184 7.07 -9.09 5.20
C GLU A 184 8.50 -8.81 4.70
N ARG A 185 9.07 -7.64 5.02
CA ARG A 185 10.48 -7.33 4.74
C ARG A 185 11.41 -8.21 5.55
N GLU A 186 11.18 -8.33 6.86
CA GLU A 186 11.98 -9.19 7.75
C GLU A 186 11.96 -10.66 7.29
N VAL A 187 10.80 -11.18 6.87
CA VAL A 187 10.67 -12.54 6.27
C VAL A 187 11.49 -12.64 4.99
N ARG A 188 11.31 -11.71 4.03
CA ARG A 188 12.04 -11.72 2.75
C ARG A 188 13.55 -11.61 2.92
N GLU A 189 14.03 -10.84 3.90
CA GLU A 189 15.44 -10.71 4.23
C GLU A 189 16.02 -12.00 4.84
N GLN A 190 15.29 -12.66 5.73
CA GLN A 190 15.69 -13.95 6.32
C GLN A 190 15.68 -15.08 5.27
N GLU A 191 14.69 -15.10 4.37
CA GLU A 191 14.62 -16.07 3.26
C GLU A 191 15.78 -15.85 2.28
N ALA A 192 16.05 -14.61 1.85
CA ALA A 192 17.18 -14.29 0.98
C ALA A 192 18.55 -14.55 1.64
N ALA A 193 18.66 -14.43 2.97
CA ALA A 193 19.87 -14.82 3.70
C ALA A 193 20.07 -16.34 3.70
N ARG A 194 19.00 -17.10 3.95
CA ARG A 194 19.00 -18.58 3.89
C ARG A 194 19.33 -19.09 2.49
N GLU A 195 18.73 -18.53 1.45
CA GLU A 195 19.02 -18.89 0.05
C GLU A 195 20.49 -18.69 -0.30
N LYS A 196 21.09 -17.56 0.11
CA LYS A 196 22.52 -17.30 -0.09
C LYS A 196 23.41 -18.31 0.63
N GLU A 197 23.05 -18.71 1.86
CA GLU A 197 23.84 -19.70 2.60
C GLU A 197 23.74 -21.09 1.94
N GLN A 198 22.54 -21.50 1.54
CA GLN A 198 22.35 -22.72 0.76
C GLN A 198 23.08 -22.68 -0.59
N GLU A 199 23.16 -21.53 -1.24
CA GLU A 199 23.92 -21.37 -2.49
C GLU A 199 25.44 -21.53 -2.26
N LYS A 200 26.01 -20.94 -1.19
CA LYS A 200 27.42 -21.17 -0.82
C LYS A 200 27.71 -22.65 -0.61
N VAL A 201 26.91 -23.34 0.21
CA VAL A 201 27.13 -24.77 0.51
C VAL A 201 26.99 -25.63 -0.76
N ARG A 202 26.04 -25.30 -1.65
CA ARG A 202 25.93 -25.95 -2.98
C ARG A 202 27.15 -25.70 -3.86
N LEU A 203 27.75 -24.51 -3.83
CA LEU A 203 28.97 -24.19 -4.56
C LEU A 203 30.18 -24.95 -3.98
N GLU A 204 30.31 -25.04 -2.66
CA GLU A 204 31.35 -25.85 -2.00
C GLU A 204 31.21 -27.35 -2.32
N CYS A 205 30.00 -27.91 -2.25
CA CYS A 205 29.75 -29.29 -2.65
C CYS A 205 30.15 -29.54 -4.11
N ARG A 206 29.79 -28.62 -5.02
CA ARG A 206 30.17 -28.70 -6.44
C ARG A 206 31.69 -28.65 -6.65
N TYR A 207 32.41 -27.85 -5.86
CA TYR A 207 33.86 -27.80 -5.90
C TYR A 207 34.50 -29.10 -5.40
N LEU A 208 34.02 -29.64 -4.26
CA LEU A 208 34.46 -30.93 -3.75
C LEU A 208 34.19 -32.08 -4.74
N GLU A 209 33.05 -32.08 -5.42
CA GLU A 209 32.72 -33.03 -6.49
C GLU A 209 33.66 -32.94 -7.70
N GLN A 210 34.13 -31.73 -8.04
CA GLN A 210 35.12 -31.53 -9.12
C GLN A 210 36.50 -32.06 -8.71
N ASP A 211 36.95 -31.74 -7.49
CA ASP A 211 38.20 -32.28 -6.93
C ASP A 211 38.17 -33.81 -6.82
N MET A 212 37.04 -34.39 -6.40
CA MET A 212 36.86 -35.85 -6.31
C MET A 212 36.98 -36.52 -7.69
N ARG A 213 36.48 -35.89 -8.76
CA ARG A 213 36.67 -36.40 -10.14
C ARG A 213 38.14 -36.33 -10.55
N ALA A 214 38.81 -35.20 -10.31
CA ALA A 214 40.24 -35.06 -10.63
C ALA A 214 41.12 -36.10 -9.90
N LEU A 215 40.86 -36.35 -8.62
CA LEU A 215 41.52 -37.42 -7.85
C LEU A 215 41.19 -38.81 -8.39
N GLN A 216 39.99 -39.03 -8.91
CA GLN A 216 39.61 -40.31 -9.52
C GLN A 216 40.31 -40.52 -10.87
N ASP A 217 40.41 -39.48 -11.71
CA ASP A 217 41.18 -39.51 -12.95
C ASP A 217 42.68 -39.78 -12.67
N GLU A 218 43.27 -39.14 -11.65
CA GLU A 218 44.65 -39.38 -11.22
C GLU A 218 44.85 -40.82 -10.69
N TYR A 219 43.89 -41.35 -9.93
CA TYR A 219 43.91 -42.73 -9.46
C TYR A 219 43.85 -43.74 -10.63
N GLU A 220 43.05 -43.47 -11.66
CA GLU A 220 42.98 -44.29 -12.87
C GLU A 220 44.28 -44.21 -13.69
N GLU A 221 44.91 -43.04 -13.80
CA GLU A 221 46.22 -42.90 -14.44
C GLU A 221 47.31 -43.69 -13.70
N LYS A 222 47.39 -43.55 -12.37
CA LYS A 222 48.33 -44.29 -11.50
C LYS A 222 48.11 -45.80 -11.57
N ARG A 223 46.85 -46.25 -11.62
CA ARG A 223 46.49 -47.65 -11.86
C ARG A 223 47.02 -48.14 -13.22
N GLY A 224 46.81 -47.37 -14.29
CA GLY A 224 47.32 -47.70 -15.62
C GLY A 224 48.84 -47.68 -15.72
N GLN A 225 49.54 -46.90 -14.89
CA GLN A 225 51.00 -46.96 -14.74
C GLN A 225 51.43 -48.26 -14.03
N LEU A 226 50.72 -48.67 -12.97
CA LEU A 226 50.97 -49.93 -12.24
C LEU A 226 50.76 -51.16 -13.14
N GLU A 227 49.70 -51.18 -13.96
CA GLU A 227 49.39 -52.26 -14.90
C GLU A 227 50.50 -52.41 -15.97
N LYS A 228 51.06 -51.31 -16.47
CA LYS A 228 52.21 -51.32 -17.41
C LYS A 228 53.53 -51.81 -16.78
N LEU A 229 53.74 -51.54 -15.49
CA LEU A 229 54.88 -52.07 -14.73
C LEU A 229 54.77 -53.59 -14.47
N GLY A 230 53.54 -54.12 -14.42
CA GLY A 230 53.26 -55.53 -14.21
C GLY A 230 53.41 -56.42 -15.46
N ASN A 231 53.23 -55.86 -16.67
CA ASN A 231 53.22 -56.65 -17.91
C ASN A 231 54.14 -56.07 -19.00
N PRO A 232 55.47 -56.20 -18.89
CA PRO A 232 56.42 -55.59 -19.84
C PRO A 232 56.38 -56.20 -21.25
N GLU A 233 55.96 -57.47 -21.40
CA GLU A 233 56.09 -58.24 -22.66
C GLU A 233 55.09 -57.85 -23.76
N GLU A 234 53.97 -57.18 -23.45
CA GLU A 234 53.01 -56.72 -24.48
C GLU A 234 53.43 -55.41 -25.18
N THR A 235 54.41 -54.68 -24.62
CA THR A 235 54.82 -53.35 -25.13
C THR A 235 55.65 -53.39 -26.41
N GLU A 236 56.29 -54.52 -26.73
CA GLU A 236 57.08 -54.69 -27.96
C GLU A 236 56.28 -55.32 -29.11
N ALA A 237 55.27 -56.16 -28.81
CA ALA A 237 54.44 -56.81 -29.82
C ALA A 237 53.49 -55.84 -30.57
N ALA A 238 53.07 -54.75 -29.92
CA ALA A 238 52.13 -53.78 -30.48
C ALA A 238 52.74 -52.75 -31.46
N ARG A 239 53.95 -52.98 -31.98
CA ARG A 239 54.65 -52.06 -32.91
C ARG A 239 54.70 -52.49 -34.38
N ASP A 240 54.43 -53.77 -34.71
CA ASP A 240 54.68 -54.29 -36.07
C ASP A 240 53.42 -54.71 -36.86
N GLU A 241 52.24 -54.78 -36.22
CA GLU A 241 50.95 -55.03 -36.90
C GLU A 241 50.06 -53.78 -36.92
N GLY A 242 50.35 -52.86 -37.84
CA GLY A 242 49.62 -51.58 -37.92
C GLY A 242 49.73 -50.77 -39.21
N GLN A 243 50.23 -51.35 -40.30
CA GLN A 243 50.49 -50.60 -41.54
C GLN A 243 49.76 -51.18 -42.78
N GLN A 244 48.43 -51.30 -42.72
CA GLN A 244 47.58 -51.07 -43.90
C GLN A 244 46.08 -50.95 -43.59
N THR A 245 45.41 -50.07 -44.35
CA THR A 245 43.96 -49.84 -44.41
C THR A 245 43.27 -49.33 -43.14
N GLY A 246 42.37 -48.36 -43.29
CA GLY A 246 41.52 -47.91 -42.19
C GLY A 246 40.16 -47.46 -42.72
N THR A 247 39.19 -47.26 -41.81
CA THR A 247 38.18 -46.19 -41.88
C THR A 247 37.26 -46.23 -40.66
N ALA A 248 36.65 -45.07 -40.36
CA ALA A 248 35.54 -44.83 -39.43
C ALA A 248 35.79 -45.01 -37.92
N GLY A 249 35.32 -44.05 -37.11
CA GLY A 249 35.19 -44.21 -35.66
C GLY A 249 35.88 -43.17 -34.74
N ARG A 250 36.35 -42.02 -35.23
CA ARG A 250 37.01 -41.03 -34.35
C ARG A 250 35.98 -40.26 -33.51
N LYS A 251 35.87 -40.61 -32.22
CA LYS A 251 35.34 -39.70 -31.19
C LYS A 251 36.22 -38.44 -31.16
N GLU A 252 35.57 -37.28 -31.20
CA GLU A 252 36.23 -35.98 -31.21
C GLU A 252 36.75 -35.59 -29.82
N SER A 253 38.04 -35.82 -29.57
CA SER A 253 38.80 -35.04 -28.58
C SER A 253 39.14 -33.67 -29.18
N VAL A 254 38.27 -32.67 -28.98
CA VAL A 254 38.46 -31.30 -29.49
C VAL A 254 38.87 -30.37 -28.36
N SER A 255 40.16 -30.35 -28.05
CA SER A 255 40.83 -29.17 -27.52
C SER A 255 41.12 -28.22 -28.69
N GLY A 256 40.19 -27.31 -28.97
CA GLY A 256 40.32 -26.37 -30.09
C GLY A 256 39.38 -25.15 -29.94
N PRO A 257 39.56 -24.10 -30.77
CA PRO A 257 38.87 -22.81 -30.62
C PRO A 257 37.34 -22.83 -30.86
N GLY A 258 36.73 -24.01 -31.05
CA GLY A 258 35.30 -24.18 -31.27
C GLY A 258 34.41 -23.73 -30.11
N ASN A 259 34.89 -23.76 -28.86
CA ASN A 259 34.09 -23.34 -27.71
C ASN A 259 33.83 -21.82 -27.68
N LEU A 260 34.74 -20.98 -28.19
CA LEU A 260 34.51 -19.54 -28.32
C LEU A 260 33.45 -19.20 -29.37
N ILE A 261 33.43 -19.95 -30.49
CA ILE A 261 32.43 -19.76 -31.56
C ILE A 261 31.06 -20.26 -31.09
N ARG A 262 30.99 -21.38 -30.36
CA ARG A 262 29.74 -21.88 -29.74
C ARG A 262 29.21 -20.93 -28.65
N MET A 263 30.07 -20.40 -27.78
CA MET A 263 29.70 -19.35 -26.81
C MET A 263 29.15 -18.09 -27.50
N GLY A 264 29.82 -17.61 -28.56
CA GLY A 264 29.38 -16.44 -29.33
C GLY A 264 27.99 -16.61 -29.95
N ALA A 265 27.70 -17.79 -30.53
CA ALA A 265 26.38 -18.10 -31.09
C ALA A 265 25.26 -18.10 -30.04
N VAL A 266 25.52 -18.62 -28.83
CA VAL A 266 24.55 -18.61 -27.72
C VAL A 266 24.30 -17.17 -27.23
N GLY A 267 25.34 -16.34 -27.13
CA GLY A 267 25.20 -14.93 -26.73
C GLY A 267 24.36 -14.10 -27.70
N VAL A 268 24.49 -14.32 -29.01
CA VAL A 268 23.68 -13.62 -30.03
C VAL A 268 22.20 -14.04 -29.96
N LEU A 269 21.91 -15.32 -29.73
CA LEU A 269 20.53 -15.80 -29.56
C LEU A 269 19.89 -15.24 -28.27
N ALA A 270 20.63 -15.19 -27.16
CA ALA A 270 20.15 -14.60 -25.91
C ALA A 270 19.84 -13.10 -26.06
N GLY A 271 20.69 -12.34 -26.78
CA GLY A 271 20.45 -10.93 -27.08
C GLY A 271 19.21 -10.70 -27.94
N ALA A 272 18.98 -11.53 -28.96
CA ALA A 272 17.79 -11.45 -29.81
C ALA A 272 16.49 -11.73 -29.04
N VAL A 273 16.48 -12.72 -28.14
CA VAL A 273 15.34 -13.00 -27.26
C VAL A 273 15.07 -11.85 -26.28
N GLY A 274 16.13 -11.26 -25.69
CA GLY A 274 16.00 -10.09 -24.83
C GLY A 274 15.43 -8.85 -25.54
N PHE A 275 15.84 -8.60 -26.79
CA PHE A 275 15.32 -7.50 -27.60
C PHE A 275 13.84 -7.69 -27.97
N LEU A 276 13.43 -8.92 -28.34
CA LEU A 276 12.02 -9.27 -28.59
C LEU A 276 11.17 -9.13 -27.32
N TRP A 277 11.71 -9.51 -26.16
CA TRP A 277 11.03 -9.34 -24.86
C TRP A 277 10.89 -7.85 -24.47
N SER A 278 11.87 -7.01 -24.82
CA SER A 278 11.81 -5.55 -24.62
C SER A 278 10.70 -4.91 -25.45
N LEU A 279 10.59 -5.26 -26.74
CA LEU A 279 9.53 -4.78 -27.64
C LEU A 279 8.14 -5.25 -27.19
N PHE A 280 8.04 -6.43 -26.57
CA PHE A 280 6.79 -6.93 -26.00
C PHE A 280 6.32 -6.12 -24.79
N LEU A 281 7.23 -5.71 -23.89
CA LEU A 281 6.87 -4.85 -22.75
C LEU A 281 6.45 -3.44 -23.19
N GLU A 282 7.09 -2.86 -24.20
CA GLU A 282 6.79 -1.51 -24.69
C GLU A 282 5.35 -1.38 -25.23
N ASN A 283 4.79 -2.48 -25.72
CA ASN A 283 3.41 -2.56 -26.24
C ASN A 283 2.38 -3.03 -25.19
N ALA A 284 2.82 -3.44 -23.99
CA ALA A 284 1.97 -3.98 -22.93
C ALA A 284 1.78 -3.05 -21.72
N VAL A 285 2.75 -2.15 -21.45
CA VAL A 285 2.72 -1.25 -20.27
C VAL A 285 3.21 0.16 -20.63
N HIS A 286 2.28 1.07 -20.95
CA HIS A 286 2.57 2.45 -21.40
C HIS A 286 3.16 3.42 -20.35
N THR A 287 3.75 2.94 -19.25
CA THR A 287 4.16 3.79 -18.10
C THR A 287 5.57 3.57 -17.57
N LEU A 288 6.43 2.83 -18.29
CA LEU A 288 7.84 2.61 -17.91
C LEU A 288 8.81 3.16 -18.97
N PRO A 289 9.83 3.95 -18.60
CA PRO A 289 10.84 4.45 -19.53
C PRO A 289 11.82 3.33 -19.93
N SER A 290 11.89 3.00 -21.22
CA SER A 290 12.64 1.84 -21.76
C SER A 290 14.17 1.98 -21.78
N ALA A 291 14.71 3.14 -21.38
CA ALA A 291 16.13 3.49 -21.48
C ALA A 291 17.14 2.52 -20.80
N PRO A 292 16.94 1.98 -19.57
CA PRO A 292 17.99 1.21 -18.91
C PRO A 292 18.16 -0.22 -19.47
N PHE A 293 17.09 -0.83 -20.00
CA PHE A 293 17.13 -2.22 -20.47
C PHE A 293 17.73 -2.36 -21.88
N ALA A 294 17.48 -1.39 -22.77
CA ALA A 294 18.11 -1.36 -24.10
C ALA A 294 19.65 -1.31 -24.02
N GLY A 295 20.20 -0.57 -23.05
CA GLY A 295 21.64 -0.45 -22.84
C GLY A 295 22.31 -1.78 -22.49
N VAL A 296 21.72 -2.57 -21.59
CA VAL A 296 22.27 -3.88 -21.19
C VAL A 296 22.25 -4.87 -22.37
N SER A 297 21.18 -4.90 -23.16
CA SER A 297 21.09 -5.75 -24.35
C SER A 297 22.15 -5.40 -25.40
N ALA A 298 22.40 -4.11 -25.64
CA ALA A 298 23.40 -3.66 -26.60
C ALA A 298 24.82 -4.08 -26.20
N VAL A 299 25.17 -3.99 -24.92
CA VAL A 299 26.48 -4.41 -24.39
C VAL A 299 26.69 -5.91 -24.57
N VAL A 300 25.70 -6.75 -24.22
CA VAL A 300 25.81 -8.21 -24.36
C VAL A 300 26.00 -8.62 -25.83
N THR A 301 25.27 -7.98 -26.75
CA THR A 301 25.40 -8.27 -28.19
C THR A 301 26.77 -7.84 -28.73
N ALA A 302 27.27 -6.66 -28.33
CA ALA A 302 28.59 -6.17 -28.72
C ALA A 302 29.73 -7.09 -28.24
N VAL A 303 29.66 -7.59 -26.99
CA VAL A 303 30.63 -8.55 -26.46
C VAL A 303 30.57 -9.88 -27.23
N GLY A 304 29.38 -10.38 -27.57
CA GLY A 304 29.21 -11.58 -28.40
C GLY A 304 29.84 -11.45 -29.80
N ILE A 305 29.65 -10.30 -30.46
CA ILE A 305 30.25 -10.01 -31.78
C ILE A 305 31.78 -9.91 -31.68
N LEU A 306 32.31 -9.25 -30.63
CA LEU A 306 33.75 -9.17 -30.39
C LEU A 306 34.41 -10.54 -30.20
N LEU A 307 33.76 -11.45 -29.45
CA LEU A 307 34.25 -12.81 -29.25
C LEU A 307 34.23 -13.64 -30.54
N LEU A 308 33.22 -13.46 -31.41
CA LEU A 308 33.19 -14.08 -32.75
C LEU A 308 34.27 -13.53 -33.68
N ALA A 309 34.54 -12.22 -33.65
CA ALA A 309 35.61 -11.60 -34.42
C ALA A 309 37.01 -12.06 -33.95
N ALA A 310 37.22 -12.16 -32.63
CA ALA A 310 38.45 -12.69 -32.05
C ALA A 310 38.67 -14.18 -32.41
N GLY A 311 37.61 -14.99 -32.36
CA GLY A 311 37.65 -16.41 -32.73
C GLY A 311 38.01 -16.63 -34.20
N THR A 312 37.44 -15.85 -35.12
CA THR A 312 37.75 -15.95 -36.56
C THR A 312 39.16 -15.44 -36.87
N ALA A 313 39.61 -14.34 -36.24
CA ALA A 313 40.98 -13.84 -36.38
C ALA A 313 42.04 -14.84 -35.89
N ALA A 314 41.80 -15.51 -34.75
CA ALA A 314 42.69 -16.55 -34.23
C ALA A 314 42.76 -17.76 -35.17
N ALA A 315 41.62 -18.21 -35.71
CA ALA A 315 41.56 -19.32 -36.67
C ALA A 315 42.28 -19.00 -38.00
N VAL A 316 42.24 -17.74 -38.47
CA VAL A 316 42.97 -17.30 -39.66
C VAL A 316 44.48 -17.19 -39.40
N LYS A 317 44.89 -16.73 -38.21
CA LYS A 317 46.32 -16.64 -37.84
C LYS A 317 46.96 -18.03 -37.74
N ALA A 318 46.25 -19.01 -37.15
CA ALA A 318 46.69 -20.40 -37.08
C ALA A 318 46.87 -21.08 -38.46
N ARG A 319 46.18 -20.60 -39.50
CA ARG A 319 46.33 -21.10 -40.89
C ARG A 319 47.48 -20.46 -41.68
N ARG A 320 48.19 -19.46 -41.13
CA ARG A 320 49.27 -18.74 -41.84
C ARG A 320 50.68 -18.96 -41.29
N SER A 321 50.85 -19.71 -40.19
CA SER A 321 52.14 -19.95 -39.55
C SER A 321 52.45 -21.46 -39.45
N GLY A 322 53.15 -22.00 -40.45
CA GLY A 322 53.49 -23.42 -40.52
C GLY A 322 54.34 -23.82 -41.74
N ALA A 323 55.53 -23.23 -41.91
CA ALA A 323 56.56 -23.66 -42.88
C ALA A 323 57.98 -23.14 -42.51
N GLY A 324 59.01 -24.00 -42.55
CA GLY A 324 60.46 -23.73 -42.28
C GLY A 324 60.91 -24.00 -40.82
N ALA A 325 61.95 -24.78 -40.43
CA ALA A 325 63.31 -25.13 -40.94
C ALA A 325 64.41 -24.08 -40.59
N GLU A 326 65.64 -24.37 -40.15
CA GLU A 326 66.42 -25.61 -39.77
C GLU A 326 67.50 -25.22 -38.72
N ASP A 327 67.78 -25.97 -37.64
CA ASP A 327 68.75 -27.09 -37.45
C ASP A 327 70.28 -26.76 -37.54
N VAL A 328 71.05 -26.92 -36.45
CA VAL A 328 72.54 -27.05 -36.44
C VAL A 328 73.10 -27.87 -35.24
N ARG A 329 73.46 -29.13 -35.54
CA ARG A 329 74.59 -30.06 -35.19
C ARG A 329 75.81 -29.54 -34.35
N PRO A 330 76.70 -30.42 -33.78
CA PRO A 330 77.60 -31.39 -34.47
C PRO A 330 77.24 -32.87 -34.19
N GLY A 331 77.75 -33.95 -34.82
CA GLY A 331 79.00 -34.24 -35.57
C GLY A 331 79.92 -35.18 -34.73
N GLU A 332 80.45 -36.34 -35.16
CA GLU A 332 80.51 -37.06 -36.45
C GLU A 332 80.65 -38.61 -36.30
N LYS A 333 80.13 -39.34 -37.31
CA LYS A 333 80.64 -40.56 -38.01
C LYS A 333 81.05 -41.89 -37.32
N ALA A 334 80.43 -42.93 -37.89
CA ALA A 334 81.01 -44.20 -38.42
C ALA A 334 81.55 -45.26 -37.44
N GLY A 335 80.77 -46.35 -37.29
CA GLY A 335 81.13 -47.51 -36.47
C GLY A 335 81.99 -48.58 -37.14
N LEU A 336 82.25 -49.66 -36.39
CA LEU A 336 82.53 -51.02 -36.87
C LEU A 336 82.57 -52.04 -35.70
N ARG A 337 81.79 -53.13 -35.83
CA ARG A 337 81.97 -54.53 -35.34
C ARG A 337 82.33 -54.88 -33.86
N GLY A 338 81.75 -56.02 -33.42
CA GLY A 338 82.07 -56.78 -32.19
C GLY A 338 80.94 -56.66 -31.15
N VAL A 339 80.01 -57.60 -30.94
CA VAL A 339 80.11 -59.06 -30.68
C VAL A 339 81.01 -59.36 -29.48
N GLU A 340 80.44 -59.49 -28.26
CA GLU A 340 80.17 -60.76 -27.54
C GLU A 340 79.86 -60.55 -26.02
N GLY A 341 79.13 -61.48 -25.37
CA GLY A 341 79.01 -61.63 -23.90
C GLY A 341 78.28 -60.51 -23.12
N ASN A 342 76.96 -60.52 -22.92
CA ASN A 342 76.12 -61.43 -22.11
C ASN A 342 76.35 -61.41 -20.57
N GLY A 343 75.29 -61.12 -19.80
CA GLY A 343 75.03 -61.83 -18.54
C GLY A 343 75.34 -61.15 -17.19
N LYS A 344 74.71 -60.00 -16.86
CA LYS A 344 74.41 -59.55 -15.47
C LYS A 344 73.59 -58.24 -15.44
N SER A 345 72.26 -58.34 -15.48
CA SER A 345 71.35 -57.18 -15.30
C SER A 345 69.89 -57.51 -14.94
N ARG A 346 69.44 -58.76 -15.13
CA ARG A 346 68.01 -59.14 -15.01
C ARG A 346 67.46 -59.19 -13.57
N ALA A 347 68.32 -59.22 -12.56
CA ALA A 347 67.91 -59.20 -11.14
C ALA A 347 67.64 -57.76 -10.63
N GLU A 348 68.53 -56.81 -10.92
CA GLU A 348 68.41 -55.43 -10.43
C GLU A 348 67.21 -54.66 -11.02
N GLY A 349 66.73 -55.05 -12.20
CA GLY A 349 65.49 -54.51 -12.77
C GLY A 349 64.23 -54.97 -12.03
N SER A 350 64.22 -56.20 -11.51
CA SER A 350 63.04 -56.74 -10.83
C SER A 350 62.80 -56.08 -9.47
N ASP A 351 63.86 -55.84 -8.69
CA ASP A 351 63.76 -55.17 -7.39
C ASP A 351 63.39 -53.68 -7.55
N LYS A 352 63.89 -53.01 -8.61
CA LYS A 352 63.51 -51.63 -8.94
C LYS A 352 62.03 -51.52 -9.30
N ASN A 353 61.54 -52.39 -10.18
CA ASN A 353 60.11 -52.40 -10.55
C ASN A 353 59.21 -52.74 -9.35
N GLN A 354 59.63 -53.64 -8.43
CA GLN A 354 58.89 -53.89 -7.19
C GLN A 354 58.89 -52.68 -6.23
N ALA A 355 60.00 -51.95 -6.11
CA ALA A 355 60.06 -50.74 -5.30
C ALA A 355 59.18 -49.61 -5.89
N GLU A 356 59.17 -49.46 -7.21
CA GLU A 356 58.36 -48.49 -7.93
C GLU A 356 56.86 -48.82 -7.87
N ALA A 357 56.49 -50.10 -8.04
CA ALA A 357 55.12 -50.56 -7.84
C ALA A 357 54.61 -50.30 -6.41
N ARG A 358 55.43 -50.59 -5.37
CA ARG A 358 55.07 -50.27 -3.97
C ARG A 358 54.89 -48.77 -3.74
N ARG A 359 55.69 -47.93 -4.41
CA ARG A 359 55.56 -46.47 -4.34
C ARG A 359 54.26 -45.98 -4.99
N ILE A 360 53.96 -46.42 -6.21
CA ILE A 360 52.72 -46.07 -6.91
C ILE A 360 51.50 -46.56 -6.11
N GLN A 361 51.58 -47.75 -5.51
CA GLN A 361 50.52 -48.28 -4.65
C GLN A 361 50.30 -47.42 -3.39
N GLY A 362 51.37 -46.92 -2.75
CA GLY A 362 51.27 -45.93 -1.67
C GLY A 362 50.67 -44.59 -2.12
N GLU A 363 51.06 -44.09 -3.30
CA GLU A 363 50.47 -42.89 -3.91
C GLU A 363 48.96 -43.10 -4.18
N MET A 364 48.55 -44.27 -4.69
CA MET A 364 47.14 -44.63 -4.89
C MET A 364 46.34 -44.75 -3.58
N ASP A 365 46.92 -45.29 -2.51
CA ASP A 365 46.26 -45.35 -1.19
C ASP A 365 46.13 -43.96 -0.55
N HIS A 366 47.08 -43.04 -0.78
CA HIS A 366 46.95 -41.63 -0.42
C HIS A 366 45.83 -40.93 -1.20
N ILE A 367 45.77 -41.09 -2.53
CA ILE A 367 44.70 -40.53 -3.37
C ILE A 367 43.32 -41.05 -2.92
N ARG A 368 43.19 -42.37 -2.67
CA ARG A 368 41.95 -42.97 -2.17
C ARG A 368 41.54 -42.40 -0.81
N SER A 369 42.49 -42.15 0.08
CA SER A 369 42.24 -41.56 1.40
C SER A 369 41.74 -40.12 1.28
N ALA A 370 42.39 -39.30 0.45
CA ALA A 370 41.98 -37.92 0.19
C ALA A 370 40.62 -37.81 -0.51
N TRP A 371 40.30 -38.73 -1.43
CA TRP A 371 38.99 -38.83 -2.07
C TRP A 371 37.89 -39.12 -1.04
N LYS A 372 38.15 -40.08 -0.13
CA LYS A 372 37.18 -40.47 0.91
C LYS A 372 36.98 -39.39 1.98
N GLU A 373 38.01 -38.61 2.30
CA GLU A 373 37.89 -37.42 3.16
C GLU A 373 36.98 -36.36 2.51
N LYS A 374 37.15 -36.09 1.21
CA LYS A 374 36.29 -35.17 0.44
C LYS A 374 34.85 -35.70 0.31
N GLU A 375 34.66 -37.01 0.14
CA GLU A 375 33.35 -37.66 0.12
C GLU A 375 32.59 -37.43 1.42
N ILE A 376 33.21 -37.74 2.57
CA ILE A 376 32.64 -37.53 3.90
C ILE A 376 32.33 -36.05 4.13
N ARG A 377 33.24 -35.14 3.74
CA ARG A 377 33.01 -33.70 3.86
C ARG A 377 31.83 -33.22 3.01
N CYS A 378 31.68 -33.73 1.78
CA CYS A 378 30.56 -33.39 0.91
C CYS A 378 29.23 -33.95 1.45
N ALA A 379 29.23 -35.17 2.01
CA ALA A 379 28.07 -35.74 2.68
C ALA A 379 27.64 -34.89 3.89
N ASN A 380 28.56 -34.55 4.79
CA ASN A 380 28.29 -33.72 5.97
C ASN A 380 27.74 -32.32 5.60
N LEU A 381 28.27 -31.70 4.54
CA LEU A 381 27.79 -30.39 4.06
C LEU A 381 26.37 -30.46 3.47
N ARG A 382 26.02 -31.56 2.80
CA ARG A 382 24.65 -31.80 2.31
C ARG A 382 23.68 -32.04 3.46
N GLU A 383 24.06 -32.87 4.43
CA GLU A 383 23.28 -33.15 5.64
C GLU A 383 22.99 -31.86 6.43
N GLN A 384 24.00 -31.00 6.64
CA GLN A 384 23.82 -29.67 7.25
C GLN A 384 22.86 -28.76 6.46
N CYS A 385 22.80 -28.91 5.13
CA CYS A 385 21.86 -28.18 4.28
C CYS A 385 20.42 -28.71 4.38
N GLU A 386 20.24 -30.02 4.58
CA GLU A 386 18.95 -30.67 4.75
C GLU A 386 18.40 -30.48 6.18
N GLU A 387 19.25 -30.52 7.20
CA GLU A 387 18.91 -30.17 8.59
C GLU A 387 18.68 -28.67 8.81
N CYS A 388 19.11 -27.82 7.87
CA CYS A 388 18.78 -26.39 7.81
C CYS A 388 17.30 -26.15 7.46
N GLY A 389 16.43 -26.52 8.40
CA GLY A 389 15.00 -26.21 8.40
C GLY A 389 14.72 -24.70 8.52
N ASP A 390 13.46 -24.34 8.76
CA ASP A 390 13.16 -22.96 9.12
C ASP A 390 13.83 -22.61 10.45
N SER A 391 14.75 -21.64 10.43
CA SER A 391 15.25 -21.00 11.66
C SER A 391 14.09 -20.62 12.56
N ASP A 392 14.24 -20.75 13.88
CA ASP A 392 13.22 -20.34 14.85
C ASP A 392 12.81 -18.87 14.64
N THR A 393 13.73 -18.01 14.19
CA THR A 393 13.43 -16.63 13.78
C THR A 393 12.42 -16.58 12.62
N LEU A 394 12.63 -17.35 11.56
CA LEU A 394 11.74 -17.41 10.39
C LEU A 394 10.37 -18.01 10.74
N ARG A 395 10.33 -19.04 11.61
CA ARG A 395 9.07 -19.59 12.15
C ARG A 395 8.28 -18.56 12.97
N ILE A 396 8.95 -17.80 13.83
CA ILE A 396 8.32 -16.72 14.62
C ILE A 396 7.78 -15.62 13.68
N LEU A 397 8.57 -15.20 12.70
CA LEU A 397 8.17 -14.17 11.73
C LEU A 397 6.98 -14.62 10.85
N ARG A 398 7.00 -15.85 10.32
CA ARG A 398 5.85 -16.43 9.58
C ARG A 398 4.60 -16.52 10.44
N ARG A 399 4.71 -16.96 11.70
CA ARG A 399 3.58 -16.97 12.65
C ARG A 399 3.04 -15.56 12.93
N ARG A 400 3.93 -14.56 13.03
CA ARG A 400 3.56 -13.14 13.21
C ARG A 400 2.88 -12.57 11.97
N GLN A 401 3.35 -12.93 10.77
CA GLN A 401 2.73 -12.55 9.50
C GLN A 401 1.31 -13.13 9.38
N GLN A 402 1.13 -14.42 9.72
CA GLN A 402 -0.18 -15.08 9.76
C GLN A 402 -1.12 -14.42 10.78
N ALA A 403 -0.63 -14.11 11.98
CA ALA A 403 -1.42 -13.43 13.01
C ALA A 403 -1.86 -12.02 12.58
N LEU A 404 -0.98 -11.26 11.92
CA LEU A 404 -1.30 -9.94 11.37
C LEU A 404 -2.31 -10.02 10.22
N ALA A 405 -2.19 -11.03 9.33
CA ALA A 405 -3.14 -11.25 8.25
C ALA A 405 -4.54 -11.63 8.78
N LEU A 406 -4.60 -12.54 9.76
CA LEU A 406 -5.85 -12.92 10.42
C LEU A 406 -6.50 -11.73 11.15
N ALA A 407 -5.70 -10.90 11.83
CA ALA A 407 -6.20 -9.70 12.48
C ALA A 407 -6.79 -8.69 11.47
N ALA A 408 -6.13 -8.47 10.34
CA ALA A 408 -6.63 -7.61 9.27
C ALA A 408 -7.94 -8.16 8.68
N GLU A 409 -7.99 -9.44 8.28
CA GLU A 409 -9.19 -10.08 7.73
C GLU A 409 -10.38 -10.03 8.71
N THR A 410 -10.13 -10.26 10.00
CA THR A 410 -11.17 -10.23 11.03
C THR A 410 -11.71 -8.81 11.20
N LEU A 411 -10.85 -7.79 11.23
CA LEU A 411 -11.25 -6.39 11.32
C LEU A 411 -12.01 -5.92 10.07
N GLU A 412 -11.57 -6.31 8.87
CA GLU A 412 -12.27 -5.99 7.62
C GLU A 412 -13.69 -6.55 7.60
N LYS A 413 -13.88 -7.83 7.99
CA LYS A 413 -15.21 -8.45 8.09
C LYS A 413 -16.09 -7.78 9.14
N THR A 414 -15.55 -7.55 10.34
CA THR A 414 -16.31 -6.96 11.45
C THR A 414 -16.74 -5.53 11.11
N ALA A 415 -15.86 -4.73 10.50
CA ALA A 415 -16.17 -3.38 10.04
C ALA A 415 -17.25 -3.38 8.93
N ALA A 416 -17.22 -4.32 8.00
CA ALA A 416 -18.24 -4.46 6.96
C ALA A 416 -19.62 -4.80 7.55
N GLU A 417 -19.69 -5.77 8.48
CA GLU A 417 -20.94 -6.14 9.17
C GLU A 417 -21.53 -4.96 9.98
N MET A 418 -20.67 -4.18 10.65
CA MET A 418 -21.07 -2.97 11.39
C MET A 418 -21.54 -1.84 10.45
N GLY A 419 -20.90 -1.70 9.28
CA GLY A 419 -21.31 -0.78 8.22
C GLY A 419 -22.72 -1.09 7.70
N ASP A 420 -23.00 -2.35 7.36
CA ASP A 420 -24.32 -2.81 6.89
C ASP A 420 -25.42 -2.57 7.95
N GLN A 421 -25.14 -2.83 9.23
CA GLN A 421 -26.07 -2.55 10.31
C GLN A 421 -26.38 -1.05 10.42
N THR A 422 -25.36 -0.20 10.35
CA THR A 422 -25.50 1.26 10.47
C THR A 422 -26.22 1.85 9.26
N ALA A 423 -25.93 1.37 8.04
CA ALA A 423 -26.69 1.70 6.84
C ALA A 423 -28.17 1.26 6.95
N GLY A 424 -28.44 0.12 7.60
CA GLY A 424 -29.80 -0.33 7.92
C GLY A 424 -30.55 0.62 8.88
N ILE A 425 -29.87 1.11 9.93
CA ILE A 425 -30.43 2.10 10.88
C ILE A 425 -30.70 3.43 10.16
N LEU A 426 -29.73 3.93 9.38
CA LEU A 426 -29.87 5.16 8.58
C LEU A 426 -31.04 5.06 7.59
N ASN A 427 -31.12 3.99 6.81
CA ASN A 427 -32.19 3.78 5.83
C ASN A 427 -33.57 3.73 6.49
N ARG A 428 -33.70 3.06 7.65
CA ARG A 428 -34.94 3.04 8.43
C ARG A 428 -35.32 4.45 8.90
N ARG A 429 -34.39 5.15 9.56
CA ARG A 429 -34.65 6.48 10.12
C ARG A 429 -34.94 7.52 9.04
N ALA A 430 -34.19 7.52 7.94
CA ALA A 430 -34.42 8.41 6.81
C ALA A 430 -35.75 8.09 6.10
N SER A 431 -36.18 6.82 6.05
CA SER A 431 -37.51 6.42 5.57
C SER A 431 -38.63 7.01 6.43
N GLU A 432 -38.54 6.91 7.76
CA GLU A 432 -39.53 7.48 8.70
C GLU A 432 -39.72 8.98 8.48
N ILE A 433 -38.60 9.72 8.39
CA ILE A 433 -38.60 11.18 8.21
C ILE A 433 -39.15 11.55 6.82
N PHE A 434 -38.71 10.84 5.78
CA PHE A 434 -39.15 11.10 4.40
C PHE A 434 -40.64 10.77 4.18
N ALA A 435 -41.14 9.70 4.78
CA ALA A 435 -42.57 9.37 4.77
C ALA A 435 -43.40 10.47 5.46
N ALA A 436 -42.95 10.99 6.60
CA ALA A 436 -43.61 12.09 7.28
C ALA A 436 -43.59 13.40 6.47
N PHE A 437 -42.46 13.75 5.83
CA PHE A 437 -42.36 14.93 4.96
C PHE A 437 -43.24 14.85 3.70
N THR A 438 -43.61 13.64 3.28
CA THR A 438 -44.39 13.39 2.06
C THR A 438 -45.82 12.91 2.32
N ASP A 439 -46.29 13.00 3.57
CA ASP A 439 -47.62 12.57 4.01
C ASP A 439 -47.96 11.12 3.57
N GLY A 440 -46.96 10.24 3.66
CA GLY A 440 -47.05 8.83 3.28
C GLY A 440 -46.99 8.54 1.78
N ALA A 441 -46.79 9.53 0.90
CA ALA A 441 -46.70 9.32 -0.55
C ALA A 441 -45.51 8.45 -0.98
N TYR A 442 -44.46 8.36 -0.15
CA TYR A 442 -43.38 7.40 -0.29
C TYR A 442 -43.19 6.65 1.04
N GLN A 443 -43.07 5.33 0.97
CA GLN A 443 -43.07 4.47 2.16
C GLN A 443 -41.66 4.14 2.66
N SER A 444 -40.67 4.10 1.78
CA SER A 444 -39.28 3.86 2.14
C SER A 444 -38.30 4.57 1.22
N LEU A 445 -37.20 5.00 1.81
CA LEU A 445 -35.99 5.50 1.16
C LEU A 445 -34.88 4.47 1.38
N ARG A 446 -34.19 4.07 0.31
CA ARG A 446 -33.04 3.18 0.35
C ARG A 446 -31.84 3.82 -0.34
N MET A 447 -30.76 3.93 0.41
CA MET A 447 -29.41 4.14 -0.07
C MET A 447 -28.68 2.80 -0.21
N ASP A 448 -27.89 2.64 -1.26
CA ASP A 448 -26.95 1.52 -1.43
C ASP A 448 -25.50 1.89 -1.07
N GLY A 449 -24.58 0.92 -1.17
CA GLY A 449 -23.17 1.11 -0.82
C GLY A 449 -22.39 2.06 -1.74
N GLU A 450 -22.92 2.38 -2.93
CA GLU A 450 -22.32 3.40 -3.82
C GLU A 450 -22.91 4.80 -3.57
N ARG A 451 -23.84 4.91 -2.60
CA ARG A 451 -24.61 6.11 -2.21
C ARG A 451 -25.66 6.53 -3.24
N HIS A 452 -26.12 5.61 -4.09
CA HIS A 452 -27.30 5.86 -4.92
C HIS A 452 -28.57 5.80 -4.07
N LEU A 453 -29.48 6.75 -4.33
CA LEU A 453 -30.70 6.94 -3.57
C LEU A 453 -31.91 6.51 -4.38
N SER A 454 -32.80 5.74 -3.76
CA SER A 454 -33.96 5.14 -4.41
C SER A 454 -35.16 5.11 -3.45
N VAL A 455 -36.38 5.33 -3.95
CA VAL A 455 -37.59 5.41 -3.13
C VAL A 455 -38.67 4.43 -3.59
N TRP A 456 -39.48 3.96 -2.64
CA TRP A 456 -40.64 3.12 -2.89
C TRP A 456 -41.93 3.93 -2.75
N ASP A 457 -42.73 4.00 -3.82
CA ASP A 457 -44.03 4.71 -3.86
C ASP A 457 -45.23 3.82 -3.47
N GLY A 458 -44.97 2.59 -3.01
CA GLY A 458 -45.99 1.57 -2.76
C GLY A 458 -46.19 0.58 -3.91
N VAL A 459 -45.74 0.93 -5.13
CA VAL A 459 -45.94 0.13 -6.36
C VAL A 459 -44.62 -0.23 -7.04
N ARG A 460 -43.64 0.67 -7.02
CA ARG A 460 -42.36 0.53 -7.73
C ARG A 460 -41.22 1.26 -7.00
N ASN A 461 -40.01 0.83 -7.31
CA ASN A 461 -38.80 1.53 -6.90
C ASN A 461 -38.43 2.59 -7.96
N ILE A 462 -38.20 3.83 -7.52
CA ILE A 462 -37.85 4.99 -8.35
C ILE A 462 -36.48 5.54 -7.92
N PRO A 463 -35.47 5.53 -8.81
CA PRO A 463 -34.20 6.24 -8.58
C PRO A 463 -34.40 7.74 -8.38
N ALA A 464 -33.65 8.36 -7.47
CA ALA A 464 -33.83 9.76 -7.09
C ALA A 464 -33.66 10.74 -8.27
N GLU A 465 -32.87 10.38 -9.28
CA GLU A 465 -32.64 11.15 -10.50
C GLU A 465 -33.90 11.31 -11.37
N ARG A 466 -34.94 10.49 -11.14
CA ARG A 466 -36.23 10.56 -11.83
C ARG A 466 -37.31 11.32 -11.04
N LEU A 467 -37.01 11.78 -9.84
CA LEU A 467 -37.94 12.52 -8.98
C LEU A 467 -37.90 14.02 -9.26
N SER A 468 -38.94 14.74 -8.85
CA SER A 468 -38.92 16.21 -8.92
C SER A 468 -37.91 16.79 -7.93
N ARG A 469 -37.31 17.94 -8.26
CA ARG A 469 -36.30 18.61 -7.42
C ARG A 469 -36.75 18.73 -5.95
N GLY A 470 -37.95 19.23 -5.68
CA GLY A 470 -38.48 19.35 -4.31
C GLY A 470 -38.53 18.02 -3.55
N THR A 471 -38.78 16.91 -4.25
CA THR A 471 -38.77 15.56 -3.64
C THR A 471 -37.33 15.11 -3.33
N VAL A 472 -36.37 15.41 -4.20
CA VAL A 472 -34.94 15.12 -3.97
C VAL A 472 -34.39 15.96 -2.80
N GLU A 473 -34.79 17.22 -2.68
CA GLU A 473 -34.41 18.09 -1.55
C GLU A 473 -35.03 17.59 -0.21
N GLN A 474 -36.22 16.97 -0.25
CA GLN A 474 -36.82 16.25 0.89
C GLN A 474 -36.05 14.99 1.29
N ILE A 475 -35.61 14.18 0.31
CA ILE A 475 -34.75 13.02 0.55
C ILE A 475 -33.46 13.45 1.24
N TYR A 476 -32.79 14.48 0.70
CA TYR A 476 -31.54 14.96 1.25
C TYR A 476 -31.69 15.51 2.69
N LEU A 477 -32.74 16.28 2.98
CA LEU A 477 -33.00 16.74 4.34
C LEU A 477 -33.31 15.56 5.28
N ALA A 478 -34.07 14.56 4.85
CA ALA A 478 -34.36 13.37 5.64
C ALA A 478 -33.08 12.56 5.97
N VAL A 479 -32.16 12.41 5.00
CA VAL A 479 -30.86 11.75 5.22
C VAL A 479 -29.99 12.55 6.21
N ARG A 480 -29.91 13.88 6.08
CA ARG A 480 -29.17 14.73 7.02
C ARG A 480 -29.69 14.63 8.45
N LEU A 481 -31.01 14.63 8.63
CA LEU A 481 -31.66 14.51 9.93
C LEU A 481 -31.50 13.12 10.53
N ALA A 482 -31.64 12.07 9.73
CA ALA A 482 -31.38 10.70 10.17
C ALA A 482 -29.92 10.48 10.58
N ALA A 483 -28.97 11.04 9.84
CA ALA A 483 -27.57 11.00 10.19
C ALA A 483 -27.26 11.83 11.45
N ALA A 484 -27.91 12.99 11.63
CA ALA A 484 -27.82 13.77 12.86
C ALA A 484 -28.33 12.99 14.08
N ASP A 485 -29.39 12.19 13.94
CA ASP A 485 -29.90 11.33 15.03
C ASP A 485 -28.98 10.13 15.36
N ILE A 486 -28.08 9.73 14.46
CA ILE A 486 -27.15 8.59 14.63
C ILE A 486 -25.75 9.05 15.11
N LEU A 487 -25.28 10.16 14.56
CA LEU A 487 -23.93 10.68 14.81
C LEU A 487 -23.83 11.47 16.11
N LEU A 488 -24.91 12.12 16.55
CA LEU A 488 -24.88 13.14 17.59
C LEU A 488 -25.51 12.63 18.88
N GLU A 489 -24.70 12.55 19.93
CA GLU A 489 -25.14 12.09 21.26
C GLU A 489 -25.94 13.18 21.99
N GLU A 490 -25.47 14.43 21.89
CA GLU A 490 -26.14 15.60 22.47
C GLU A 490 -27.06 16.31 21.46
N PRO A 491 -28.27 16.76 21.86
CA PRO A 491 -29.18 17.47 20.97
C PRO A 491 -28.68 18.90 20.73
N VAL A 492 -28.09 19.14 19.56
CA VAL A 492 -27.71 20.48 19.06
C VAL A 492 -28.88 21.15 18.31
N PRO A 493 -28.87 22.50 18.17
CA PRO A 493 -29.84 23.21 17.34
C PRO A 493 -29.69 22.87 15.85
N LEU A 494 -30.82 22.58 15.20
CA LEU A 494 -30.93 22.46 13.75
C LEU A 494 -31.07 23.86 13.13
N ILE A 495 -30.28 24.19 12.10
CA ILE A 495 -30.28 25.50 11.44
C ILE A 495 -30.48 25.31 9.94
N LEU A 496 -31.50 25.97 9.40
CA LEU A 496 -31.95 25.82 8.01
C LEU A 496 -32.00 27.20 7.33
N ASP A 497 -31.13 27.49 6.36
CA ASP A 497 -31.12 28.76 5.58
C ASP A 497 -31.75 28.55 4.18
N ASP A 498 -32.97 29.06 3.98
CA ASP A 498 -33.76 28.98 2.74
C ASP A 498 -33.92 27.55 2.14
N VAL A 499 -33.90 26.52 2.98
CA VAL A 499 -33.96 25.08 2.60
C VAL A 499 -35.26 24.69 1.90
N PHE A 500 -36.38 25.34 2.23
CA PHE A 500 -37.71 24.96 1.75
C PHE A 500 -38.10 25.59 0.40
N ALA A 501 -37.18 26.27 -0.29
CA ALA A 501 -37.45 27.01 -1.53
C ALA A 501 -38.12 26.18 -2.65
N PHE A 502 -37.91 24.86 -2.69
CA PHE A 502 -38.51 23.96 -3.69
C PHE A 502 -39.72 23.15 -3.19
N TYR A 503 -40.21 23.44 -1.98
CA TYR A 503 -41.34 22.73 -1.38
C TYR A 503 -42.64 23.48 -1.77
N ASP A 504 -43.69 22.73 -2.07
CA ASP A 504 -45.05 23.27 -2.07
C ASP A 504 -45.56 23.45 -0.64
N ASP A 505 -46.65 24.20 -0.47
CA ASP A 505 -47.16 24.57 0.86
C ASP A 505 -47.59 23.35 1.70
N LYS A 506 -48.03 22.23 1.07
CA LYS A 506 -48.39 21.01 1.79
C LYS A 506 -47.15 20.28 2.33
N ARG A 507 -46.09 20.19 1.51
CA ARG A 507 -44.79 19.63 1.93
C ARG A 507 -44.16 20.46 3.04
N LEU A 508 -44.22 21.80 2.91
CA LEU A 508 -43.72 22.72 3.92
C LEU A 508 -44.50 22.59 5.24
N GLU A 509 -45.83 22.50 5.18
CA GLU A 509 -46.66 22.29 6.36
C GLU A 509 -46.35 20.95 7.05
N SER A 510 -46.18 19.87 6.29
CA SER A 510 -45.84 18.53 6.82
C SER A 510 -44.44 18.51 7.43
N ALA A 511 -43.46 19.15 6.80
CA ALA A 511 -42.10 19.28 7.32
C ALA A 511 -42.06 20.11 8.62
N LEU A 512 -42.76 21.25 8.68
CA LEU A 512 -42.84 22.08 9.89
C LEU A 512 -43.55 21.37 11.04
N LYS A 513 -44.65 20.64 10.79
CA LYS A 513 -45.30 19.78 11.79
C LYS A 513 -44.32 18.74 12.34
N TRP A 514 -43.64 18.00 11.47
CA TRP A 514 -42.66 16.99 11.90
C TRP A 514 -41.53 17.61 12.72
N LEU A 515 -40.97 18.73 12.28
CA LEU A 515 -39.92 19.47 13.00
C LEU A 515 -40.39 19.95 14.38
N SER A 516 -41.61 20.48 14.49
CA SER A 516 -42.17 20.94 15.77
C SER A 516 -42.42 19.80 16.77
N SER A 517 -42.65 18.58 16.29
CA SER A 517 -42.77 17.38 17.14
C SER A 517 -41.43 16.85 17.66
N GLN A 518 -40.30 17.32 17.12
CA GLN A 518 -38.98 16.96 17.63
C GLN A 518 -38.63 17.79 18.87
N ARG A 519 -38.04 17.16 19.89
CA ARG A 519 -37.53 17.85 21.10
C ARG A 519 -36.16 18.50 20.85
N LYS A 520 -36.01 19.25 19.76
CA LYS A 520 -34.78 19.94 19.35
C LYS A 520 -35.12 21.38 18.97
N GLN A 521 -34.23 22.31 19.30
CA GLN A 521 -34.35 23.69 18.79
C GLN A 521 -34.13 23.69 17.27
N VAL A 522 -34.97 24.41 16.53
CA VAL A 522 -34.85 24.56 15.07
C VAL A 522 -34.92 26.05 14.71
N ILE A 523 -33.89 26.56 14.05
CA ILE A 523 -33.79 27.96 13.62
C ILE A 523 -33.90 27.98 12.09
N ILE A 524 -34.98 28.53 11.58
CA ILE A 524 -35.28 28.58 10.14
C ILE A 524 -35.10 30.02 9.67
N PHE A 525 -34.09 30.27 8.86
CA PHE A 525 -33.92 31.52 8.16
C PHE A 525 -34.58 31.45 6.79
N THR A 526 -35.36 32.48 6.41
CA THR A 526 -35.95 32.51 5.06
C THR A 526 -36.25 33.90 4.50
N CYS A 527 -36.23 34.02 3.17
CA CYS A 527 -36.69 35.21 2.42
C CYS A 527 -38.20 35.29 2.19
N HIS A 528 -38.93 34.21 2.44
CA HIS A 528 -40.35 34.10 2.08
C HIS A 528 -41.27 34.24 3.31
N LYS A 529 -42.44 34.88 3.13
CA LYS A 529 -43.41 35.08 4.23
C LYS A 529 -44.27 33.85 4.52
N ARG A 530 -44.45 32.95 3.55
CA ARG A 530 -45.30 31.75 3.70
C ARG A 530 -44.79 30.82 4.81
N GLU A 531 -43.48 30.70 5.02
CA GLU A 531 -42.86 29.88 6.06
C GLU A 531 -43.26 30.39 7.45
N GLU A 532 -43.25 31.70 7.64
CA GLU A 532 -43.70 32.35 8.88
C GLU A 532 -45.22 32.22 9.08
N GLU A 533 -46.01 32.40 8.02
CA GLU A 533 -47.47 32.25 8.05
C GLU A 533 -47.90 30.80 8.33
N ILE A 534 -47.26 29.81 7.70
CA ILE A 534 -47.53 28.38 7.94
C ILE A 534 -47.07 28.00 9.34
N ALA A 535 -45.89 28.42 9.80
CA ALA A 535 -45.44 28.16 11.18
C ALA A 535 -46.43 28.70 12.22
N LYS A 536 -47.00 29.89 12.02
CA LYS A 536 -48.07 30.42 12.89
C LYS A 536 -49.33 29.55 12.95
N ARG A 537 -49.60 28.71 11.93
CA ARG A 537 -50.77 27.82 11.91
C ARG A 537 -50.52 26.41 12.45
N VAL A 538 -49.27 25.94 12.50
CA VAL A 538 -48.96 24.53 12.80
C VAL A 538 -47.80 24.30 13.78
N VAL A 539 -47.11 25.36 14.21
CA VAL A 539 -46.03 25.33 15.20
C VAL A 539 -46.40 26.13 16.44
N TYR A 540 -47.00 27.31 16.27
CA TYR A 540 -47.39 28.22 17.35
C TYR A 540 -48.90 28.14 17.72
N SER A 541 -49.60 27.15 17.17
CA SER A 541 -51.03 26.86 17.36
C SER A 541 -51.26 25.85 18.48
#